data_AF-A0A2R6CUF2-F1
#
_entry.id   AF-A0A2R6CUF2-F1
#
_cell.length_a   1.000
_cell.length_b   1.000
_cell.length_c   1.000
_cell.angle_alpha   90.00
_cell.angle_beta   90.00
_cell.angle_gamma   90.00
#
_symmetry.space_group_name_H-M   'P 1'
#
loop_
_entity.id
_entity.type
_entity.pdbx_description
1 polymer ?
#
loop_
_entity_poly.entity_id
_entity_poly.type
_entity_poly.pdbx_seq_one_letter_code
_entity_poly.pdbx_strand_id
1 'polypeptide(L)'
;MNRETALGALALALVVGAALLAALAPGALADTSENVRPSVLSLQEPRVAAGTVGGETAELTLDVRMDHRGGPARNVTVEVQAIDTDTGLVATTVRKQLGTIEGNREIRARMNVSVERSGGYRLFVRVYENGERVETGATSVRGVDSLTPDYARTSIEFQRFGTGEGSPPVISYAIEDATDERVTLRTQSYLTNRGDESAGGLELVVMARQVESNVIADRQHVEVGEIGPGRTASPTVTLSVPSDHNYYLDGVLFRDDVIVGTATSPATLDPSRPVPKNRTTEEVDFDAGDFERTPETERDIEEDTPGPRQTSDSGPGFGVAVAVTALLAIGLAATRRHS
;
A
#
# COMPACT_ATOMS: atom_id res chain seq x y z
N MET A 1 -18.81 97.25 4.53
CA MET A 1 -19.30 95.88 4.76
C MET A 1 -18.63 95.33 6.00
N ASN A 2 -19.40 95.05 7.05
CA ASN A 2 -18.88 94.70 8.36
C ASN A 2 -18.29 93.28 8.30
N ARG A 3 -17.01 93.13 8.64
CA ARG A 3 -16.30 91.84 8.61
C ARG A 3 -17.02 90.76 9.43
N GLU A 4 -17.72 91.17 10.48
CA GLU A 4 -18.56 90.32 11.34
C GLU A 4 -19.77 89.74 10.59
N THR A 5 -20.45 90.54 9.76
CA THR A 5 -21.58 90.07 8.93
C THR A 5 -21.12 89.13 7.80
N ALA A 6 -19.93 89.36 7.25
CA ALA A 6 -19.35 88.49 6.23
C ALA A 6 -18.92 87.14 6.82
N LEU A 7 -18.34 87.14 8.03
CA LEU A 7 -17.96 85.91 8.73
C LEU A 7 -19.19 85.11 9.18
N GLY A 8 -20.23 85.78 9.67
CA GLY A 8 -21.50 85.13 10.03
C GLY A 8 -22.19 84.48 8.83
N ALA A 9 -22.22 85.16 7.67
CA ALA A 9 -22.77 84.61 6.44
C ALA A 9 -21.97 83.41 5.91
N LEU A 10 -20.63 83.47 6.01
CA LEU A 10 -19.75 82.39 5.56
C LEU A 10 -19.85 81.16 6.46
N ALA A 11 -19.94 81.35 7.79
CA ALA A 11 -20.18 80.28 8.73
C ALA A 11 -21.54 79.61 8.50
N LEU A 12 -22.60 80.41 8.27
CA LEU A 12 -23.92 79.88 7.97
C LEU A 12 -23.94 79.11 6.65
N ALA A 13 -23.28 79.62 5.61
CA ALA A 13 -23.16 78.93 4.33
C ALA A 13 -22.38 77.60 4.46
N LEU A 14 -21.35 77.54 5.30
CA LEU A 14 -20.61 76.31 5.60
C LEU A 14 -21.48 75.29 6.32
N VAL A 15 -22.24 75.70 7.34
CA VAL A 15 -23.13 74.80 8.09
C VAL A 15 -24.25 74.28 7.20
N VAL A 16 -24.88 75.15 6.41
CA VAL A 16 -25.93 74.76 5.47
C VAL A 16 -25.38 73.85 4.37
N GLY A 17 -24.19 74.15 3.84
CA GLY A 17 -23.51 73.31 2.85
C GLY A 17 -23.15 71.93 3.40
N ALA A 18 -22.64 71.85 4.63
CA ALA A 18 -22.34 70.59 5.30
C ALA A 18 -23.62 69.78 5.58
N ALA A 19 -24.70 70.43 6.00
CA ALA A 19 -26.00 69.77 6.22
C ALA A 19 -26.62 69.26 4.91
N LEU A 20 -26.51 70.01 3.82
CA LEU A 20 -26.94 69.58 2.48
C LEU A 20 -26.11 68.40 1.96
N LEU A 21 -24.78 68.43 2.15
CA LEU A 21 -23.91 67.30 1.81
C LEU A 21 -24.25 66.04 2.62
N ALA A 22 -24.55 66.19 3.92
CA ALA A 22 -24.99 65.08 4.76
C ALA A 22 -26.36 64.53 4.35
N ALA A 23 -27.30 65.40 3.95
CA ALA A 23 -28.63 64.99 3.49
C ALA A 23 -28.63 64.34 2.09
N LEU A 24 -27.66 64.68 1.25
CA LEU A 24 -27.49 64.11 -0.11
C LEU A 24 -26.74 62.77 -0.11
N ALA A 25 -26.17 62.35 1.03
CA ALA A 25 -25.51 61.07 1.20
C ALA A 25 -26.09 60.26 2.37
N PRO A 26 -27.38 59.82 2.32
CA PRO A 26 -28.02 59.03 3.38
C PRO A 26 -27.48 57.59 3.53
N GLY A 27 -26.20 57.36 3.21
CA GLY A 27 -25.50 56.08 3.31
C GLY A 27 -23.99 56.17 3.54
N ALA A 28 -23.40 57.36 3.72
CA ALA A 28 -21.96 57.50 3.99
C ALA A 28 -21.55 57.13 5.43
N LEU A 29 -22.54 56.89 6.30
CA LEU A 29 -22.38 56.33 7.64
C LEU A 29 -23.14 54.99 7.75
N ALA A 30 -23.09 54.17 6.70
CA ALA A 30 -23.46 52.76 6.85
C ALA A 30 -22.44 52.10 7.78
N ASP A 31 -22.94 51.69 8.94
CA ASP A 31 -22.26 50.94 9.99
C ASP A 31 -21.41 49.80 9.38
N THR A 32 -20.11 50.04 9.17
CA THR A 32 -19.18 49.02 8.65
C THR A 32 -18.56 48.30 9.83
N SER A 33 -19.39 47.61 10.60
CA SER A 33 -18.95 46.53 11.48
C SER A 33 -20.15 45.69 11.90
N GLU A 34 -20.73 44.97 10.94
CA GLU A 34 -21.14 43.62 11.31
C GLU A 34 -19.88 42.96 11.88
N ASN A 35 -19.84 42.78 13.19
CA ASN A 35 -18.79 42.06 13.89
C ASN A 35 -18.88 40.58 13.48
N VAL A 36 -18.53 40.28 12.21
CA VAL A 36 -18.41 38.94 11.71
C VAL A 36 -17.19 38.36 12.42
N ARG A 37 -17.45 37.62 13.50
CA ARG A 37 -16.41 36.86 14.18
C ARG A 37 -15.68 36.03 13.12
N PRO A 38 -14.33 35.97 13.14
CA PRO A 38 -13.61 35.13 12.19
C PRO A 38 -14.09 33.68 12.30
N SER A 39 -14.12 32.99 11.16
CA SER A 39 -14.27 31.53 11.11
C SER A 39 -13.05 30.88 11.76
N VAL A 40 -13.27 29.85 12.57
CA VAL A 40 -12.23 28.99 13.13
C VAL A 40 -12.62 27.55 12.84
N LEU A 41 -11.76 26.86 12.10
CA LEU A 41 -11.82 25.41 11.87
C LEU A 41 -10.67 24.76 12.64
N SER A 42 -10.99 23.85 13.55
CA SER A 42 -9.99 23.07 14.28
C SER A 42 -10.10 21.61 13.91
N LEU A 43 -9.01 21.03 13.43
CA LEU A 43 -8.97 19.64 12.98
C LEU A 43 -8.70 18.72 14.18
N GLN A 44 -9.54 17.70 14.36
CA GLN A 44 -9.28 16.62 15.29
C GLN A 44 -8.36 15.58 14.63
N GLU A 45 -7.73 14.73 15.46
CA GLU A 45 -6.85 13.66 14.96
C GLU A 45 -7.58 12.75 13.94
N PRO A 46 -7.09 12.66 12.69
CA PRO A 46 -7.72 11.85 11.66
C PRO A 46 -7.62 10.36 12.00
N ARG A 47 -8.71 9.63 11.77
CA ARG A 47 -8.75 8.16 11.93
C ARG A 47 -8.77 7.48 10.58
N VAL A 48 -8.08 6.35 10.47
CA VAL A 48 -7.96 5.59 9.23
C VAL A 48 -8.49 4.18 9.43
N ALA A 49 -9.22 3.67 8.44
CA ALA A 49 -9.64 2.28 8.34
C ALA A 49 -9.34 1.75 6.93
N ALA A 50 -9.20 0.43 6.80
CA ALA A 50 -9.15 -0.20 5.49
C ALA A 50 -10.55 -0.17 4.85
N GLY A 51 -10.61 0.19 3.57
CA GLY A 51 -11.76 0.04 2.70
C GLY A 51 -11.62 -1.21 1.85
N THR A 52 -11.94 -1.11 0.56
CA THR A 52 -11.72 -2.19 -0.42
C THR A 52 -10.24 -2.50 -0.58
N VAL A 53 -9.90 -3.79 -0.61
CA VAL A 53 -8.52 -4.27 -0.78
C VAL A 53 -8.43 -5.14 -2.04
N GLY A 54 -7.65 -4.68 -3.02
CA GLY A 54 -7.32 -5.41 -4.24
C GLY A 54 -5.97 -6.12 -4.14
N GLY A 55 -5.51 -6.71 -5.24
CA GLY A 55 -4.21 -7.41 -5.28
C GLY A 55 -3.01 -6.48 -5.13
N GLU A 56 -3.05 -5.34 -5.82
CA GLU A 56 -1.96 -4.36 -5.89
C GLU A 56 -2.29 -3.04 -5.19
N THR A 57 -3.56 -2.80 -4.85
CA THR A 57 -4.03 -1.53 -4.29
C THR A 57 -4.89 -1.76 -3.05
N ALA A 58 -4.86 -0.78 -2.14
CA ALA A 58 -5.73 -0.74 -0.98
C ALA A 58 -6.35 0.65 -0.84
N GLU A 59 -7.64 0.69 -0.51
CA GLU A 59 -8.32 1.93 -0.16
C GLU A 59 -8.15 2.21 1.34
N LEU A 60 -7.63 3.39 1.67
CA LEU A 60 -7.59 3.91 3.05
C LEU A 60 -8.74 4.89 3.23
N THR A 61 -9.69 4.54 4.09
CA THR A 61 -10.83 5.40 4.44
C THR A 61 -10.48 6.26 5.64
N LEU A 62 -10.42 7.58 5.44
CA LEU A 62 -10.18 8.56 6.49
C LEU A 62 -11.49 9.16 7.00
N ASP A 63 -11.69 9.16 8.31
CA ASP A 63 -12.71 9.95 9.02
C ASP A 63 -12.06 11.24 9.54
N VAL A 64 -12.27 12.34 8.80
CA VAL A 64 -11.76 13.68 9.14
C VAL A 64 -12.83 14.43 9.91
N ARG A 65 -12.53 14.85 11.13
CA ARG A 65 -13.46 15.60 11.99
C ARG A 65 -12.92 16.98 12.28
N MET A 66 -13.77 17.99 12.15
CA MET A 66 -13.42 19.38 12.41
C MET A 66 -14.47 20.05 13.25
N ASP A 67 -14.05 20.84 14.23
CA ASP A 67 -14.92 21.75 14.96
C ASP A 67 -14.92 23.12 14.28
N HIS A 68 -16.11 23.60 13.93
CA HIS A 68 -16.29 24.96 13.41
C HIS A 68 -16.85 25.87 14.50
N ARG A 69 -16.27 27.06 14.63
CA ARG A 69 -16.72 28.11 15.53
C ARG A 69 -16.59 29.49 14.87
N GLY A 70 -17.46 30.43 15.25
CA GLY A 70 -17.37 31.82 14.80
C GLY A 70 -18.27 32.11 13.59
N GLY A 71 -17.80 32.98 12.70
CA GLY A 71 -18.51 33.33 11.46
C GLY A 71 -18.49 32.20 10.43
N PRO A 72 -19.18 32.34 9.28
CA PRO A 72 -19.29 31.28 8.29
C PRO A 72 -17.95 31.01 7.59
N ALA A 73 -17.48 29.76 7.60
CA ALA A 73 -16.33 29.31 6.81
C ALA A 73 -16.75 29.07 5.36
N ARG A 74 -16.14 29.75 4.39
CA ARG A 74 -16.56 29.68 2.98
C ARG A 74 -15.62 28.86 2.12
N ASN A 75 -16.19 28.16 1.12
CA ASN A 75 -15.43 27.38 0.14
C ASN A 75 -14.46 26.39 0.79
N VAL A 76 -14.90 25.72 1.86
CA VAL A 76 -14.07 24.81 2.64
C VAL A 76 -13.73 23.59 1.79
N THR A 77 -12.45 23.26 1.70
CA THR A 77 -11.93 22.08 0.99
C THR A 77 -10.98 21.32 1.88
N VAL A 78 -11.10 20.00 1.92
CA VAL A 78 -10.14 19.12 2.59
C VAL A 78 -9.31 18.41 1.52
N GLU A 79 -8.00 18.44 1.68
CA GLU A 79 -7.04 17.68 0.89
C GLU A 79 -6.38 16.63 1.76
N VAL A 80 -6.21 15.42 1.24
CA VAL A 80 -5.41 14.36 1.84
C VAL A 80 -4.31 13.96 0.86
N GLN A 81 -3.07 14.04 1.29
CA GLN A 81 -1.91 13.60 0.54
C GLN A 81 -1.29 12.38 1.23
N ALA A 82 -1.20 11.27 0.51
CA ALA A 82 -0.51 10.06 0.97
C ALA A 82 0.94 10.09 0.50
N ILE A 83 1.87 9.91 1.44
CA ILE A 83 3.31 9.80 1.19
C ILE A 83 3.74 8.41 1.62
N ASP A 84 4.35 7.67 0.70
CA ASP A 84 4.93 6.37 0.97
C ASP A 84 6.10 6.51 1.97
N THR A 85 6.09 5.72 3.04
CA THR A 85 7.07 5.89 4.13
C THR A 85 8.46 5.38 3.80
N ASP A 86 8.58 4.51 2.81
CA ASP A 86 9.84 3.85 2.45
C ASP A 86 10.61 4.67 1.42
N THR A 87 9.90 5.25 0.45
CA THR A 87 10.45 6.07 -0.63
C THR A 87 10.38 7.57 -0.35
N GLY A 88 9.49 8.01 0.54
CA GLY A 88 9.20 9.43 0.79
C GLY A 88 8.46 10.13 -0.37
N LEU A 89 8.02 9.40 -1.39
CA LEU A 89 7.33 9.94 -2.56
C LEU A 89 5.83 10.10 -2.30
N VAL A 90 5.21 11.08 -2.96
CA VAL A 90 3.76 11.25 -2.93
C VAL A 90 3.13 10.14 -3.76
N ALA A 91 2.40 9.23 -3.11
CA ALA A 91 1.68 8.15 -3.78
C ALA A 91 0.39 8.66 -4.43
N THR A 92 -0.38 9.48 -3.72
CA THR A 92 -1.62 10.05 -4.25
C THR A 92 -2.04 11.31 -3.49
N THR A 93 -2.96 12.09 -4.07
CA THR A 93 -3.59 13.24 -3.41
C THR A 93 -5.08 13.30 -3.77
N VAL A 94 -5.94 13.37 -2.76
CA VAL A 94 -7.40 13.39 -2.90
C VAL A 94 -7.95 14.68 -2.29
N ARG A 95 -8.94 15.29 -2.93
CA ARG A 95 -9.58 16.53 -2.46
C ARG A 95 -11.09 16.35 -2.35
N LYS A 96 -11.71 16.98 -1.35
CA LYS A 96 -13.16 17.01 -1.15
C LYS A 96 -13.61 18.42 -0.79
N GLN A 97 -14.55 18.95 -1.55
CA GLN A 97 -15.18 20.24 -1.25
C GLN A 97 -16.34 20.03 -0.26
N LEU A 98 -16.35 20.82 0.80
CA LEU A 98 -17.40 20.85 1.82
C LEU A 98 -18.32 22.08 1.69
N GLY A 99 -17.91 23.09 0.90
CA GLY A 99 -18.70 24.28 0.64
C GLY A 99 -18.70 25.24 1.84
N THR A 100 -19.84 25.87 2.12
CA THR A 100 -19.98 26.79 3.24
C THR A 100 -20.38 26.05 4.51
N ILE A 101 -19.68 26.35 5.61
CA ILE A 101 -19.95 25.79 6.93
C ILE A 101 -20.42 26.93 7.84
N GLU A 102 -21.59 26.76 8.44
CA GLU A 102 -22.22 27.77 9.28
C GLU A 102 -22.53 27.20 10.67
N GLY A 103 -22.59 28.11 11.66
CA GLY A 103 -22.90 27.78 13.04
C GLY A 103 -21.79 27.03 13.76
N ASN A 104 -21.87 26.99 15.10
CA ASN A 104 -20.92 26.25 15.92
C ASN A 104 -21.29 24.76 15.90
N ARG A 105 -20.51 23.92 15.22
CA ARG A 105 -20.81 22.49 15.04
C ARG A 105 -19.56 21.67 14.72
N GLU A 106 -19.65 20.36 14.97
CA GLU A 106 -18.71 19.37 14.42
C GLU A 106 -19.10 19.05 12.96
N ILE A 107 -18.11 18.96 12.09
CA ILE A 107 -18.23 18.51 10.70
C ILE A 107 -17.45 17.21 10.55
N ARG A 108 -18.02 16.26 9.81
CA ARG A 108 -17.39 14.99 9.47
C ARG A 108 -17.25 14.85 7.97
N ALA A 109 -16.05 14.54 7.51
CA ALA A 109 -15.74 14.29 6.11
C ALA A 109 -15.07 12.93 5.97
N ARG A 110 -15.78 11.97 5.36
CA ARG A 110 -15.20 10.71 4.90
C ARG A 110 -14.47 10.92 3.58
N MET A 111 -13.22 10.47 3.51
CA MET A 111 -12.37 10.53 2.32
C MET A 111 -11.74 9.16 2.06
N ASN A 112 -11.72 8.74 0.79
CA ASN A 112 -11.14 7.47 0.39
C ASN A 112 -9.86 7.75 -0.38
N VAL A 113 -8.76 7.10 -0.01
CA VAL A 113 -7.43 7.32 -0.57
C VAL A 113 -6.89 5.98 -1.07
N SER A 114 -6.84 5.80 -2.38
CA SER A 114 -6.29 4.60 -3.00
C SER A 114 -4.78 4.68 -3.08
N VAL A 115 -4.10 3.71 -2.50
CA VAL A 115 -2.64 3.57 -2.51
C VAL A 115 -2.26 2.18 -3.02
N GLU A 116 -0.98 1.97 -3.32
CA GLU A 116 -0.47 0.61 -3.53
C GLU A 116 -0.60 -0.20 -2.25
N ARG A 117 -0.81 -1.50 -2.37
CA ARG A 117 -0.92 -2.43 -1.24
C ARG A 117 0.48 -2.83 -0.79
N SER A 118 1.25 -1.84 -0.33
CA SER A 118 2.66 -1.99 0.02
C SER A 118 3.00 -1.16 1.27
N GLY A 119 3.93 -1.65 2.09
CA GLY A 119 4.61 -0.90 3.13
C GLY A 119 3.71 -0.07 4.05
N GLY A 120 4.03 1.22 4.16
CA GLY A 120 3.32 2.17 5.01
C GLY A 120 3.11 3.53 4.34
N TYR A 121 2.14 4.29 4.85
CA TYR A 121 1.81 5.61 4.34
C TYR A 121 1.65 6.62 5.47
N ARG A 122 2.21 7.81 5.27
CA ARG A 122 1.90 9.00 6.05
C ARG A 122 0.87 9.83 5.29
N LEU A 123 -0.27 10.05 5.93
CA LEU A 123 -1.41 10.78 5.39
C LEU A 123 -1.42 12.18 5.96
N PHE A 124 -1.18 13.19 5.12
CA PHE A 124 -1.27 14.60 5.50
C PHE A 124 -2.63 15.17 5.12
N VAL A 125 -3.35 15.70 6.09
CA VAL A 125 -4.63 16.37 5.91
C VAL A 125 -4.39 17.87 5.91
N ARG A 126 -4.92 18.58 4.91
CA ARG A 126 -4.88 20.05 4.82
C ARG A 126 -6.29 20.57 4.60
N VAL A 127 -6.68 21.55 5.40
CA VAL A 127 -7.99 22.21 5.27
C VAL A 127 -7.76 23.60 4.71
N TYR A 128 -8.53 23.93 3.69
CA TYR A 128 -8.51 25.21 3.01
C TYR A 128 -9.84 25.92 3.20
N GLU A 129 -9.79 27.22 3.49
CA GLU A 129 -10.94 28.13 3.45
C GLU A 129 -10.63 29.19 2.39
N ASN A 130 -11.53 29.39 1.41
CA ASN A 130 -11.29 30.31 0.28
C ASN A 130 -9.92 30.13 -0.44
N GLY A 131 -9.37 28.91 -0.44
CA GLY A 131 -8.08 28.61 -1.05
C GLY A 131 -6.85 28.85 -0.15
N GLU A 132 -7.04 29.46 1.02
CA GLU A 132 -5.99 29.62 2.02
C GLU A 132 -5.98 28.43 2.98
N ARG A 133 -4.80 27.87 3.25
CA ARG A 133 -4.66 26.74 4.18
C ARG A 133 -4.84 27.25 5.61
N VAL A 134 -5.90 26.82 6.26
CA VAL A 134 -6.26 27.24 7.62
C VAL A 134 -5.87 26.22 8.68
N GLU A 135 -5.77 24.94 8.31
CA GLU A 135 -5.45 23.89 9.28
C GLU A 135 -4.72 22.70 8.65
N THR A 136 -3.94 21.99 9.47
CA THR A 136 -3.20 20.78 9.07
C THR A 136 -3.26 19.67 10.10
N GLY A 137 -3.28 18.42 9.65
CA GLY A 137 -3.14 17.24 10.49
C GLY A 137 -2.35 16.15 9.77
N ALA A 138 -1.95 15.13 10.52
CA ALA A 138 -1.30 13.97 9.94
C ALA A 138 -1.66 12.71 10.72
N THR A 139 -1.65 11.57 10.04
CA THR A 139 -1.75 10.24 10.63
C THR A 139 -0.92 9.27 9.80
N SER A 140 -0.61 8.09 10.33
CA SER A 140 0.22 7.11 9.63
C SER A 140 -0.39 5.72 9.74
N VAL A 141 -0.28 4.94 8.66
CA VAL A 141 -0.65 3.53 8.59
C VAL A 141 0.58 2.74 8.18
N ARG A 142 0.69 1.51 8.70
CA ARG A 142 1.79 0.57 8.41
C ARG A 142 1.20 -0.81 8.12
N GLY A 143 1.96 -1.63 7.39
CA GLY A 143 1.57 -3.01 7.09
C GLY A 143 0.42 -3.10 6.08
N VAL A 144 0.36 -2.18 5.11
CA VAL A 144 -0.70 -2.19 4.09
C VAL A 144 -0.56 -3.41 3.18
N ASP A 145 0.67 -3.90 2.97
CA ASP A 145 1.01 -5.15 2.31
C ASP A 145 0.43 -6.41 2.98
N SER A 146 0.11 -6.33 4.27
CA SER A 146 -0.48 -7.45 5.02
C SER A 146 -2.00 -7.56 4.86
N LEU A 147 -2.64 -6.54 4.28
CA LEU A 147 -4.08 -6.56 4.04
C LEU A 147 -4.42 -7.66 3.03
N THR A 148 -5.29 -8.58 3.43
CA THR A 148 -5.80 -9.63 2.55
C THR A 148 -6.79 -9.03 1.54
N PRO A 149 -6.57 -9.21 0.23
CA PRO A 149 -7.52 -8.80 -0.80
C PRO A 149 -8.90 -9.40 -0.55
N ASP A 150 -9.95 -8.66 -0.90
CA ASP A 150 -11.32 -9.08 -0.60
C ASP A 150 -11.68 -10.41 -1.30
N TYR A 151 -11.17 -10.63 -2.52
CA TYR A 151 -11.35 -11.89 -3.25
C TYR A 151 -10.60 -13.09 -2.62
N ALA A 152 -9.53 -12.83 -1.87
CA ALA A 152 -8.73 -13.86 -1.21
C ALA A 152 -9.13 -14.07 0.27
N ARG A 153 -10.01 -13.21 0.80
CA ARG A 153 -10.38 -13.23 2.22
C ARG A 153 -11.38 -14.35 2.48
N THR A 154 -10.93 -15.41 3.16
CA THR A 154 -11.79 -16.46 3.69
C THR A 154 -11.44 -16.76 5.14
N SER A 155 -12.44 -17.15 5.92
CA SER A 155 -12.28 -17.64 7.29
C SER A 155 -12.18 -19.17 7.37
N ILE A 156 -12.32 -19.85 6.22
CA ILE A 156 -12.21 -21.30 6.13
C ILE A 156 -10.76 -21.68 5.93
N GLU A 157 -10.25 -22.51 6.82
CA GLU A 157 -8.89 -23.02 6.79
C GLU A 157 -8.85 -24.53 6.97
N PHE A 158 -7.76 -25.15 6.56
CA PHE A 158 -7.46 -26.52 6.94
C PHE A 158 -7.32 -26.65 8.47
N GLN A 159 -8.04 -27.62 9.03
CA GLN A 159 -7.98 -27.95 10.45
C GLN A 159 -6.64 -28.58 10.77
N ARG A 160 -5.93 -28.01 11.76
CA ARG A 160 -4.70 -28.55 12.30
C ARG A 160 -5.00 -29.12 13.68
N PHE A 161 -4.71 -30.41 13.88
CA PHE A 161 -5.07 -31.14 15.11
C PHE A 161 -3.97 -31.12 16.19
N GLY A 162 -2.95 -30.28 16.02
CA GLY A 162 -1.77 -30.18 16.90
C GLY A 162 -0.48 -30.54 16.16
N THR A 163 0.67 -30.39 16.86
CA THR A 163 2.02 -30.69 16.34
C THR A 163 2.71 -31.85 17.08
N GLY A 164 2.03 -32.46 18.06
CA GLY A 164 2.56 -33.57 18.84
C GLY A 164 2.56 -34.91 18.09
N GLU A 165 3.41 -35.83 18.52
CA GLU A 165 3.40 -37.20 18.01
C GLU A 165 2.00 -37.83 18.18
N GLY A 166 1.47 -38.40 17.09
CA GLY A 166 0.12 -38.97 17.07
C GLY A 166 -1.02 -38.00 16.74
N SER A 167 -0.73 -36.71 16.47
CA SER A 167 -1.75 -35.78 15.96
C SER A 167 -2.26 -36.26 14.59
N PRO A 168 -3.58 -36.28 14.34
CA PRO A 168 -4.13 -36.63 13.04
C PRO A 168 -3.54 -35.75 11.91
N PRO A 169 -3.28 -36.32 10.72
CA PRO A 169 -2.84 -35.54 9.58
C PRO A 169 -3.95 -34.58 9.14
N VAL A 170 -3.56 -33.48 8.52
CA VAL A 170 -4.50 -32.48 7.97
C VAL A 170 -5.33 -33.06 6.83
N ILE A 171 -4.71 -33.96 6.05
CA ILE A 171 -5.35 -34.77 5.02
C ILE A 171 -5.12 -36.23 5.39
N SER A 172 -6.21 -36.91 5.75
CA SER A 172 -6.22 -38.35 6.03
C SER A 172 -6.53 -39.13 4.76
N TYR A 173 -6.14 -40.40 4.71
CA TYR A 173 -6.50 -41.29 3.61
C TYR A 173 -6.84 -42.70 4.11
N ALA A 174 -7.68 -43.38 3.36
CA ALA A 174 -7.95 -44.81 3.48
C ALA A 174 -7.71 -45.48 2.12
N ILE A 175 -7.21 -46.71 2.13
CA ILE A 175 -7.11 -47.52 0.92
C ILE A 175 -8.48 -48.15 0.69
N GLU A 176 -9.12 -47.82 -0.44
CA GLU A 176 -10.39 -48.42 -0.84
C GLU A 176 -10.18 -49.71 -1.64
N ASP A 177 -9.17 -49.71 -2.49
CA ASP A 177 -8.82 -50.83 -3.36
C ASP A 177 -7.30 -50.84 -3.64
N ALA A 178 -6.73 -52.03 -3.82
CA ALA A 178 -5.31 -52.18 -4.12
C ALA A 178 -5.07 -53.37 -5.06
N THR A 179 -4.29 -53.11 -6.09
CA THR A 179 -3.78 -54.07 -7.07
C THR A 179 -2.26 -53.99 -7.11
N ASP A 180 -1.60 -54.92 -7.81
CA ASP A 180 -0.14 -54.89 -7.99
C ASP A 180 0.34 -53.63 -8.73
N GLU A 181 -0.53 -52.97 -9.52
CA GLU A 181 -0.17 -51.81 -10.33
C GLU A 181 -0.64 -50.48 -9.73
N ARG A 182 -1.81 -50.46 -9.08
CA ARG A 182 -2.47 -49.25 -8.56
C ARG A 182 -3.11 -49.44 -7.20
N VAL A 183 -3.12 -48.34 -6.43
CA VAL A 183 -3.86 -48.18 -5.18
C VAL A 183 -4.87 -47.04 -5.33
N THR A 184 -6.11 -47.29 -4.91
CA THR A 184 -7.17 -46.28 -4.82
C THR A 184 -7.24 -45.73 -3.40
N LEU A 185 -6.99 -44.44 -3.25
CA LEU A 185 -6.96 -43.71 -1.99
C LEU A 185 -8.20 -42.84 -1.85
N ARG A 186 -9.03 -43.11 -0.85
CA ARG A 186 -10.04 -42.15 -0.40
C ARG A 186 -9.43 -41.19 0.58
N THR A 187 -9.25 -39.95 0.15
CA THR A 187 -8.73 -38.88 0.99
C THR A 187 -9.86 -38.12 1.66
N GLN A 188 -9.60 -37.63 2.87
CA GLN A 188 -10.51 -36.78 3.62
C GLN A 188 -9.72 -35.63 4.25
N SER A 189 -10.12 -34.40 3.93
CA SER A 189 -9.61 -33.18 4.54
C SER A 189 -10.61 -32.63 5.54
N TYR A 190 -10.15 -31.76 6.44
CA TYR A 190 -10.99 -31.10 7.42
C TYR A 190 -10.85 -29.59 7.24
N LEU A 191 -11.96 -28.91 6.93
CA LEU A 191 -12.00 -27.48 6.68
C LEU A 191 -12.87 -26.83 7.76
N THR A 192 -12.29 -25.93 8.55
CA THR A 192 -12.98 -25.27 9.66
C THR A 192 -13.17 -23.79 9.34
N ASN A 193 -14.40 -23.31 9.46
CA ASN A 193 -14.68 -21.89 9.45
C ASN A 193 -14.37 -21.30 10.84
N ARG A 194 -13.33 -20.47 10.92
CA ARG A 194 -12.92 -19.79 12.17
C ARG A 194 -13.51 -18.38 12.33
N GLY A 195 -14.30 -17.94 11.35
CA GLY A 195 -14.97 -16.65 11.38
C GLY A 195 -16.29 -16.70 12.12
N ASP A 196 -16.86 -15.51 12.34
CA ASP A 196 -18.14 -15.31 13.02
C ASP A 196 -19.36 -15.41 12.06
N GLU A 197 -19.11 -15.50 10.75
CA GLU A 197 -20.13 -15.59 9.70
C GLU A 197 -19.98 -16.89 8.90
N SER A 198 -21.07 -17.36 8.27
CA SER A 198 -20.99 -18.44 7.28
C SER A 198 -20.08 -18.07 6.12
N ALA A 199 -19.33 -19.03 5.59
CA ALA A 199 -18.49 -18.86 4.42
C ALA A 199 -18.62 -20.06 3.48
N GLY A 200 -18.53 -19.83 2.16
CA GLY A 200 -18.63 -20.86 1.13
C GLY A 200 -17.99 -20.42 -0.18
N GLY A 201 -18.41 -21.08 -1.28
CA GLY A 201 -17.90 -20.79 -2.62
C GLY A 201 -16.44 -21.20 -2.79
N LEU A 202 -16.07 -22.36 -2.26
CA LEU A 202 -14.70 -22.85 -2.29
C LEU A 202 -14.61 -24.16 -3.07
N GLU A 203 -13.46 -24.39 -3.69
CA GLU A 203 -13.11 -25.65 -4.35
C GLU A 203 -11.88 -26.23 -3.67
N LEU A 204 -11.96 -27.49 -3.25
CA LEU A 204 -10.81 -28.22 -2.74
C LEU A 204 -10.24 -29.09 -3.86
N VAL A 205 -8.98 -28.85 -4.22
CA VAL A 205 -8.19 -29.71 -5.11
C VAL A 205 -7.23 -30.54 -4.25
N VAL A 206 -7.22 -31.85 -4.43
CA VAL A 206 -6.23 -32.74 -3.79
C VAL A 206 -5.41 -33.44 -4.86
N MET A 207 -4.10 -33.44 -4.68
CA MET A 207 -3.12 -34.04 -5.58
C MET A 207 -2.28 -35.07 -4.83
N ALA A 208 -1.96 -36.19 -5.49
CA ALA A 208 -0.95 -37.11 -5.01
C ALA A 208 0.36 -36.88 -5.77
N ARG A 209 1.37 -36.35 -5.09
CA ARG A 209 2.71 -36.11 -5.65
C ARG A 209 3.68 -37.18 -5.15
N GLN A 210 4.29 -37.93 -6.07
CA GLN A 210 5.25 -38.97 -5.70
C GLN A 210 6.48 -38.34 -5.01
N VAL A 211 6.89 -38.90 -3.87
CA VAL A 211 7.93 -38.34 -3.01
C VAL A 211 9.29 -38.27 -3.72
N GLU A 212 9.65 -39.30 -4.48
CA GLU A 212 10.98 -39.42 -5.10
C GLU A 212 11.15 -38.57 -6.36
N SER A 213 10.11 -38.47 -7.19
CA SER A 213 10.19 -37.80 -8.50
C SER A 213 9.49 -36.44 -8.56
N ASN A 214 8.68 -36.09 -7.55
CA ASN A 214 7.76 -34.94 -7.55
C ASN A 214 6.71 -34.96 -8.67
N VAL A 215 6.52 -36.08 -9.36
CA VAL A 215 5.46 -36.23 -10.37
C VAL A 215 4.09 -36.30 -9.69
N ILE A 216 3.13 -35.53 -10.20
CA ILE A 216 1.72 -35.66 -9.79
C ILE A 216 1.15 -36.93 -10.43
N ALA A 217 0.87 -37.94 -9.62
CA ALA A 217 0.31 -39.21 -10.06
C ALA A 217 -1.19 -39.14 -10.33
N ASP A 218 -1.91 -38.32 -9.55
CA ASP A 218 -3.33 -38.05 -9.76
C ASP A 218 -3.75 -36.72 -9.11
N ARG A 219 -4.87 -36.15 -9.57
CA ARG A 219 -5.47 -34.91 -9.08
C ARG A 219 -6.99 -34.99 -9.19
N GLN A 220 -7.68 -34.64 -8.10
CA GLN A 220 -9.14 -34.51 -8.10
C GLN A 220 -9.59 -33.25 -7.37
N HIS A 221 -10.82 -32.83 -7.65
CA HIS A 221 -11.42 -31.65 -7.06
C HIS A 221 -12.83 -31.93 -6.53
N VAL A 222 -13.28 -31.12 -5.57
CA VAL A 222 -14.63 -31.16 -5.01
C VAL A 222 -15.05 -29.77 -4.55
N GLU A 223 -16.30 -29.40 -4.86
CA GLU A 223 -16.90 -28.17 -4.35
C GLU A 223 -17.16 -28.30 -2.84
N VAL A 224 -16.82 -27.25 -2.10
CA VAL A 224 -17.06 -27.13 -0.67
C VAL A 224 -18.24 -26.20 -0.47
N GLY A 225 -19.33 -26.78 0.02
CA GLY A 225 -20.54 -26.02 0.38
C GLY A 225 -20.30 -25.03 1.52
N GLU A 226 -21.34 -24.28 1.88
CA GLU A 226 -21.26 -23.32 2.97
C GLU A 226 -20.97 -24.01 4.32
N ILE A 227 -20.02 -23.44 5.06
CA ILE A 227 -19.63 -23.86 6.41
C ILE A 227 -20.03 -22.76 7.38
N GLY A 228 -20.93 -23.07 8.31
CA GLY A 228 -21.33 -22.12 9.36
C GLY A 228 -20.18 -21.77 10.33
N PRO A 229 -20.32 -20.69 11.12
CA PRO A 229 -19.27 -20.23 12.03
C PRO A 229 -18.90 -21.29 13.06
N GLY A 230 -17.60 -21.50 13.26
CA GLY A 230 -17.05 -22.53 14.16
C GLY A 230 -17.32 -23.98 13.75
N ARG A 231 -17.89 -24.23 12.56
CA ARG A 231 -18.17 -25.58 12.05
C ARG A 231 -17.01 -26.09 11.20
N THR A 232 -16.92 -27.41 11.12
CA THR A 232 -15.95 -28.12 10.27
C THR A 232 -16.70 -28.95 9.23
N ALA A 233 -16.29 -28.83 7.97
CA ALA A 233 -16.67 -29.74 6.89
C ALA A 233 -15.55 -30.75 6.65
N SER A 234 -15.93 -31.93 6.15
CA SER A 234 -15.00 -33.05 5.90
C SER A 234 -15.08 -33.57 4.46
N PRO A 235 -14.75 -32.74 3.45
CA PRO A 235 -14.81 -33.16 2.05
C PRO A 235 -13.91 -34.37 1.78
N THR A 236 -14.33 -35.19 0.83
CA THR A 236 -13.66 -36.43 0.45
C THR A 236 -13.44 -36.46 -1.05
N VAL A 237 -12.26 -36.90 -1.50
CA VAL A 237 -11.99 -37.22 -2.91
C VAL A 237 -11.22 -38.53 -3.03
N THR A 238 -11.41 -39.24 -4.14
CA THR A 238 -10.76 -40.53 -4.41
C THR A 238 -9.68 -40.35 -5.46
N LEU A 239 -8.43 -40.72 -5.14
CA LEU A 239 -7.26 -40.65 -6.02
C LEU A 239 -6.82 -42.06 -6.43
N SER A 240 -6.32 -42.24 -7.64
CA SER A 240 -5.76 -43.51 -8.13
C SER A 240 -4.28 -43.36 -8.47
N VAL A 241 -3.41 -43.95 -7.65
CA VAL A 241 -1.96 -43.80 -7.75
C VAL A 241 -1.27 -45.12 -8.06
N PRO A 242 -0.09 -45.12 -8.69
CA PRO A 242 0.74 -46.33 -8.79
C PRO A 242 1.08 -46.94 -7.42
N SER A 243 1.07 -48.27 -7.35
CA SER A 243 1.49 -49.04 -6.16
C SER A 243 2.98 -48.89 -5.85
N ASP A 244 3.41 -49.32 -4.66
CA ASP A 244 4.82 -49.38 -4.23
C ASP A 244 5.60 -48.05 -4.21
N HIS A 245 4.88 -46.95 -4.01
CA HIS A 245 5.45 -45.61 -3.91
C HIS A 245 4.85 -44.82 -2.77
N ASN A 246 5.62 -43.86 -2.27
CA ASN A 246 5.12 -42.91 -1.29
C ASN A 246 4.71 -41.61 -1.94
N TYR A 247 3.72 -40.95 -1.35
CA TYR A 247 3.13 -39.73 -1.89
C TYR A 247 3.03 -38.63 -0.84
N TYR A 248 3.11 -37.38 -1.29
CA TYR A 248 2.55 -36.24 -0.60
C TYR A 248 1.13 -36.02 -1.11
N LEU A 249 0.16 -35.99 -0.21
CA LEU A 249 -1.19 -35.52 -0.47
C LEU A 249 -1.18 -34.01 -0.28
N ASP A 250 -1.21 -33.27 -1.38
CA ASP A 250 -1.22 -31.82 -1.42
C ASP A 250 -2.66 -31.32 -1.65
N GLY A 251 -3.24 -30.66 -0.67
CA GLY A 251 -4.55 -30.01 -0.73
C GLY A 251 -4.41 -28.52 -0.99
N VAL A 252 -5.13 -28.01 -1.98
CA VAL A 252 -5.17 -26.60 -2.35
C VAL A 252 -6.63 -26.15 -2.34
N LEU A 253 -6.92 -25.11 -1.57
CA LEU A 253 -8.26 -24.53 -1.44
C LEU A 253 -8.33 -23.27 -2.31
N PHE A 254 -9.29 -23.24 -3.22
CA PHE A 254 -9.55 -22.13 -4.12
C PHE A 254 -10.83 -21.40 -3.75
N ARG A 255 -10.85 -20.10 -3.99
CA ARG A 255 -12.04 -19.27 -4.14
C ARG A 255 -11.91 -18.51 -5.45
N ASP A 256 -12.83 -18.71 -6.39
CA ASP A 256 -12.83 -18.00 -7.68
C ASP A 256 -11.44 -17.99 -8.35
N ASP A 257 -10.84 -19.18 -8.49
CA ASP A 257 -9.48 -19.41 -9.03
C ASP A 257 -8.31 -18.84 -8.21
N VAL A 258 -8.55 -18.27 -7.03
CA VAL A 258 -7.53 -17.76 -6.12
C VAL A 258 -7.22 -18.78 -5.02
N ILE A 259 -5.94 -19.13 -4.86
CA ILE A 259 -5.49 -19.99 -3.77
C ILE A 259 -5.64 -19.24 -2.44
N VAL A 260 -6.48 -19.78 -1.56
CA VAL A 260 -6.75 -19.21 -0.23
C VAL A 260 -6.25 -20.10 0.91
N GLY A 261 -5.78 -21.31 0.61
CA GLY A 261 -5.15 -22.17 1.60
C GLY A 261 -4.45 -23.38 0.99
N THR A 262 -3.44 -23.89 1.68
CA THR A 262 -2.73 -25.11 1.30
C THR A 262 -2.47 -25.99 2.52
N ALA A 263 -2.42 -27.30 2.29
CA ALA A 263 -2.01 -28.29 3.28
C ALA A 263 -1.33 -29.47 2.60
N THR A 264 -0.39 -30.09 3.30
CA THR A 264 0.30 -31.30 2.83
C THR A 264 0.26 -32.36 3.92
N SER A 265 0.03 -33.62 3.56
CA SER A 265 0.17 -34.76 4.45
C SER A 265 0.82 -35.94 3.73
N PRO A 266 1.71 -36.71 4.38
CA PRO A 266 2.34 -37.87 3.76
C PRO A 266 1.35 -39.03 3.64
N ALA A 267 1.48 -39.80 2.56
CA ALA A 267 0.85 -41.10 2.35
C ALA A 267 1.94 -42.14 2.11
N THR A 268 2.13 -43.03 3.08
CA THR A 268 3.11 -44.10 3.03
C THR A 268 2.42 -45.36 2.48
N LEU A 269 2.71 -45.73 1.24
CA LEU A 269 2.25 -46.99 0.64
C LEU A 269 3.41 -47.98 0.45
N ASP A 270 4.67 -47.50 0.47
CA ASP A 270 5.85 -48.36 0.52
C ASP A 270 6.42 -48.37 1.96
N PRO A 271 6.16 -49.41 2.77
CA PRO A 271 6.65 -49.49 4.14
C PRO A 271 8.16 -49.70 4.24
N SER A 272 8.84 -50.07 3.15
CA SER A 272 10.29 -50.25 3.12
C SER A 272 11.06 -48.94 2.96
N ARG A 273 10.37 -47.87 2.56
CA ARG A 273 10.94 -46.53 2.37
C ARG A 273 10.22 -45.51 3.23
N PRO A 274 10.89 -44.84 4.19
CA PRO A 274 10.24 -43.81 4.99
C PRO A 274 9.99 -42.55 4.16
N VAL A 275 8.83 -41.92 4.36
CA VAL A 275 8.56 -40.58 3.84
C VAL A 275 9.32 -39.55 4.68
N PRO A 276 10.14 -38.67 4.06
CA PRO A 276 10.77 -37.59 4.79
C PRO A 276 9.72 -36.73 5.50
N LYS A 277 9.95 -36.38 6.77
CA LYS A 277 9.11 -35.38 7.44
C LYS A 277 9.25 -34.07 6.67
N ASN A 278 8.12 -33.37 6.45
CA ASN A 278 8.11 -32.02 5.88
C ASN A 278 9.07 -31.14 6.69
N ARG A 279 10.28 -30.89 6.17
CA ARG A 279 11.18 -29.88 6.71
C ARG A 279 10.72 -28.58 6.10
N THR A 280 10.17 -27.70 6.92
CA THR A 280 10.13 -26.27 6.58
C THR A 280 11.58 -25.88 6.30
N THR A 281 11.89 -25.49 5.07
CA THR A 281 13.18 -24.90 4.73
C THR A 281 13.44 -23.77 5.71
N GLU A 282 14.45 -23.89 6.57
CA GLU A 282 14.99 -22.74 7.28
C GLU A 282 15.52 -21.81 6.19
N GLU A 283 15.08 -20.55 6.21
CA GLU A 283 15.75 -19.48 5.46
C GLU A 283 17.19 -19.45 5.97
N VAL A 284 18.08 -20.08 5.22
CA VAL A 284 19.51 -19.88 5.41
C VAL A 284 19.77 -18.53 4.78
N ASP A 285 19.92 -17.50 5.61
CA ASP A 285 20.52 -16.25 5.18
C ASP A 285 21.83 -16.61 4.47
N PHE A 286 21.85 -16.35 3.17
CA PHE A 286 23.06 -16.50 2.38
C PHE A 286 24.04 -15.42 2.85
N ASP A 287 24.90 -15.79 3.80
CA ASP A 287 25.97 -14.93 4.27
C ASP A 287 27.14 -15.03 3.27
N ALA A 288 27.28 -14.00 2.44
CA ALA A 288 28.34 -13.93 1.43
C ALA A 288 29.75 -13.86 2.03
N GLY A 289 29.89 -13.77 3.36
CA GLY A 289 31.18 -13.81 4.07
C GLY A 289 31.92 -15.15 3.97
N ASP A 290 31.24 -16.26 3.72
CA ASP A 290 31.87 -17.59 3.61
C ASP A 290 32.65 -17.81 2.30
N PHE A 291 32.54 -16.87 1.36
CA PHE A 291 33.27 -16.91 0.08
C PHE A 291 34.43 -15.90 -0.01
N GLU A 292 34.66 -15.09 1.01
CA GLU A 292 35.84 -14.23 1.07
C GLU A 292 37.07 -15.06 1.48
N ARG A 293 37.79 -15.55 0.46
CA ARG A 293 39.17 -16.01 0.64
C ARG A 293 40.02 -14.82 1.10
N THR A 294 40.33 -14.77 2.40
CA THR A 294 41.42 -13.95 2.94
C THR A 294 42.69 -14.24 2.12
N PRO A 295 43.27 -13.25 1.42
CA PRO A 295 44.50 -13.49 0.68
C PRO A 295 45.64 -13.71 1.65
N GLU A 296 46.11 -14.95 1.75
CA GLU A 296 47.35 -15.31 2.41
C GLU A 296 48.50 -14.55 1.73
N THR A 297 49.16 -13.69 2.50
CA THR A 297 50.36 -12.97 2.09
C THR A 297 51.55 -13.94 2.16
N GLU A 298 52.07 -14.40 1.03
CA GLU A 298 53.48 -14.85 0.93
C GLU A 298 54.05 -14.70 -0.51
N ARG A 299 55.06 -13.81 -0.59
CA ARG A 299 56.40 -13.97 -1.19
C ARG A 299 56.61 -13.91 -2.73
N ASP A 300 57.38 -12.87 -3.08
CA ASP A 300 58.29 -12.63 -4.21
C ASP A 300 58.55 -13.78 -5.20
N ILE A 301 58.26 -13.52 -6.49
CA ILE A 301 59.02 -14.07 -7.63
C ILE A 301 59.18 -12.99 -8.72
N GLU A 302 60.44 -12.61 -8.89
CA GLU A 302 61.18 -11.99 -9.99
C GLU A 302 60.45 -11.50 -11.27
N GLU A 303 60.64 -10.21 -11.55
CA GLU A 303 60.26 -9.49 -12.77
C GLU A 303 61.41 -9.57 -13.79
N ASP A 304 61.24 -10.31 -14.90
CA ASP A 304 62.19 -10.32 -16.03
C ASP A 304 61.61 -9.50 -17.20
N THR A 305 62.17 -8.32 -17.43
CA THR A 305 61.76 -7.36 -18.46
C THR A 305 62.69 -7.43 -19.68
N PRO A 306 62.20 -7.74 -20.89
CA PRO A 306 62.95 -7.49 -22.12
C PRO A 306 62.64 -6.08 -22.68
N GLY A 307 63.70 -5.29 -22.88
CA GLY A 307 63.69 -3.98 -23.54
C GLY A 307 63.48 -4.02 -25.08
N PRO A 308 63.51 -2.85 -25.74
CA PRO A 308 62.45 -2.40 -26.65
C PRO A 308 62.72 -2.69 -28.13
N ARG A 309 61.64 -2.83 -28.93
CA ARG A 309 61.68 -2.66 -30.40
C ARG A 309 60.65 -1.64 -30.86
N GLN A 310 61.16 -0.58 -31.50
CA GLN A 310 60.42 0.37 -32.31
C GLN A 310 60.03 -0.28 -33.64
N THR A 311 58.79 -0.08 -34.10
CA THR A 311 58.49 0.12 -35.53
C THR A 311 57.28 1.04 -35.65
N SER A 312 57.33 1.88 -36.68
CA SER A 312 56.56 3.11 -36.84
C SER A 312 55.33 2.93 -37.74
N ASP A 313 54.36 3.80 -37.44
CA ASP A 313 53.57 4.66 -38.36
C ASP A 313 52.19 4.22 -38.90
N SER A 314 51.28 5.21 -38.76
CA SER A 314 50.09 5.58 -39.55
C SER A 314 48.68 5.01 -39.27
N GLY A 315 47.96 5.75 -38.40
CA GLY A 315 46.61 6.33 -38.65
C GLY A 315 45.41 5.73 -37.89
N PRO A 316 44.31 6.49 -37.59
CA PRO A 316 44.14 7.95 -37.39
C PRO A 316 43.65 8.30 -35.96
N GLY A 317 44.15 9.41 -35.41
CA GLY A 317 43.88 9.85 -34.03
C GLY A 317 42.78 10.92 -33.90
N PHE A 318 42.15 10.94 -32.72
CA PHE A 318 41.55 12.14 -32.15
C PHE A 318 41.99 12.26 -30.68
N GLY A 319 43.05 13.04 -30.50
CA GLY A 319 43.61 13.39 -29.21
C GLY A 319 42.77 14.42 -28.45
N VAL A 320 43.09 14.51 -27.16
CA VAL A 320 42.44 15.23 -26.05
C VAL A 320 42.46 16.78 -26.20
N ALA A 321 42.63 17.31 -27.41
CA ALA A 321 42.80 18.74 -27.67
C ALA A 321 41.52 19.50 -28.08
N VAL A 322 40.33 18.87 -28.05
CA VAL A 322 39.04 19.54 -28.42
C VAL A 322 38.26 20.05 -27.20
N ALA A 323 38.63 19.65 -25.97
CA ALA A 323 37.89 20.07 -24.78
C ALA A 323 38.13 21.55 -24.36
N VAL A 324 39.20 22.20 -24.83
CA VAL A 324 39.59 23.54 -24.35
C VAL A 324 39.03 24.67 -25.23
N THR A 325 38.74 24.44 -26.51
CA THR A 325 38.22 25.47 -27.43
C THR A 325 36.70 25.68 -27.36
N ALA A 326 35.94 24.75 -26.80
CA ALA A 326 34.49 24.92 -26.63
C ALA A 326 34.12 25.87 -25.46
N LEU A 327 34.95 25.95 -24.41
CA LEU A 327 34.68 26.80 -23.25
C LEU A 327 34.95 28.29 -23.50
N LEU A 328 35.79 28.64 -24.49
CA LEU A 328 36.08 30.04 -24.83
C LEU A 328 35.04 30.68 -25.77
N ALA A 329 34.26 29.88 -26.52
CA ALA A 329 33.24 30.38 -27.44
C ALA A 329 31.93 30.78 -26.74
N ILE A 330 31.59 30.18 -25.60
CA ILE A 330 30.34 30.46 -24.86
C ILE A 330 30.47 31.75 -24.02
N GLY A 331 31.66 32.04 -23.48
CA GLY A 331 31.90 33.26 -22.71
C GLY A 331 31.85 34.56 -23.53
N LEU A 332 32.22 34.50 -24.82
CA LEU A 332 32.22 35.66 -25.74
C LEU A 332 30.85 35.93 -26.38
N ALA A 333 29.90 34.98 -26.32
CA ALA A 333 28.53 35.19 -26.79
C ALA A 333 27.60 35.79 -25.71
N ALA A 334 27.91 35.62 -24.43
CA ALA A 334 27.12 36.17 -23.32
C ALA A 334 27.34 37.68 -23.09
N THR A 335 28.50 38.22 -23.48
CA THR A 335 28.83 39.65 -23.32
C THR A 335 28.35 40.54 -24.47
N ARG A 336 27.68 39.97 -25.50
CA ARG A 336 27.05 40.72 -26.61
C ARG A 336 25.52 40.77 -26.56
N ARG A 337 24.88 40.26 -25.51
CA ARG A 337 23.42 40.33 -25.33
C ARG A 337 22.97 41.15 -24.10
N HIS A 338 23.88 41.84 -23.43
CA HIS A 338 23.57 42.81 -22.37
C HIS A 338 24.49 44.06 -22.44
N SER A 339 24.60 44.64 -23.65
CA SER A 339 24.87 46.06 -23.87
C SER A 339 23.64 46.68 -24.52
#